data_AF-A0A1P8F4J9-F1
#
_entry.id   AF-A0A1P8F4J9-F1
#
_cell.length_a   1.000
_cell.length_b   1.000
_cell.length_c   1.000
_cell.angle_alpha   90.00
_cell.angle_beta   90.00
_cell.angle_gamma   90.00
#
_symmetry.space_group_name_H-M   'P 1'
#
loop_
_entity.id
_entity.type
_entity.pdbx_description
1 polymer ?
#
loop_
_entity_poly.entity_id
_entity_poly.type
_entity_poly.pdbx_seq_one_letter_code
_entity_poly.pdbx_strand_id
1 'polypeptide(L)'
;MIKKERQMAKLASFPLAIFVTAAVLSGCSFSLTIPGAGYPPATTLAAPDYTAGLNSIAGALSYEGRQPPYRLYPGGTSVKLVNNPAAVDVTWNRLMAFVESDATDRNAYIPDRYMCGSFAMDLHNDAEAAGIRAAWVAIDFFGQDVGHAATAFMTTDRGLVIIDDTSSYDVARQDIGDSLANGFDKVAYIAIGQDYGVVPLEVASSPLYNYYLSYLDNFRLFEQKRDAYEADAAAYEQALGGRTRLKEPEYTYFNNWHDRLQAEQQELNVLGDSLGDYYWESLGVVAAVKIYW
;
A
#
# COMPACT_ATOMS: atom_id res chain seq x y z
N MET A 1 -34.12 -35.46 -55.68
CA MET A 1 -33.98 -34.12 -56.28
C MET A 1 -32.51 -33.74 -56.21
N ILE A 2 -31.66 -34.17 -57.14
CA ILE A 2 -31.41 -33.59 -58.47
C ILE A 2 -30.89 -32.15 -58.40
N LYS A 3 -29.56 -32.04 -58.37
CA LYS A 3 -28.69 -31.41 -59.39
C LYS A 3 -29.17 -30.07 -59.98
N LYS A 4 -28.36 -29.02 -59.82
CA LYS A 4 -28.10 -27.95 -60.81
C LYS A 4 -26.95 -27.07 -60.29
N GLU A 5 -26.07 -26.49 -61.08
CA GLU A 5 -25.42 -26.82 -62.34
C GLU A 5 -24.26 -25.84 -62.43
N ARG A 6 -23.14 -26.28 -63.03
CA ARG A 6 -22.01 -25.42 -63.39
C ARG A 6 -22.44 -24.38 -64.42
N GLN A 7 -21.88 -23.18 -64.30
CA GLN A 7 -21.44 -22.44 -65.48
C GLN A 7 -20.04 -21.86 -65.25
N MET A 8 -19.09 -22.34 -66.04
CA MET A 8 -17.86 -21.63 -66.39
C MET A 8 -18.16 -20.73 -67.58
N ALA A 9 -17.64 -19.50 -67.59
CA ALA A 9 -17.31 -18.81 -68.83
C ALA A 9 -16.19 -17.77 -68.63
N LYS A 10 -15.04 -18.10 -69.22
CA LYS A 10 -14.10 -17.28 -70.01
C LYS A 10 -13.35 -16.09 -69.38
N LEU A 11 -12.02 -16.20 -69.52
CA LEU A 11 -11.01 -15.14 -69.46
C LEU A 11 -11.31 -13.97 -70.40
N ALA A 12 -11.01 -12.75 -69.93
CA ALA A 12 -10.50 -11.65 -70.74
C ALA A 12 -9.55 -10.76 -69.90
N SER A 13 -8.61 -10.14 -70.59
CA SER A 13 -7.33 -9.56 -70.17
C SER A 13 -7.37 -8.23 -69.38
N PHE A 14 -6.26 -7.99 -68.65
CA PHE A 14 -5.67 -6.72 -68.16
C PHE A 14 -6.01 -5.43 -68.97
N PRO A 15 -6.07 -4.22 -68.34
CA PRO A 15 -4.87 -3.59 -67.76
C PRO A 15 -5.00 -2.90 -66.39
N LEU A 16 -3.82 -2.74 -65.81
CA LEU A 16 -3.44 -2.01 -64.61
C LEU A 16 -3.87 -0.54 -64.69
N ALA A 17 -4.64 -0.06 -63.71
CA ALA A 17 -4.81 1.38 -63.45
C ALA A 17 -4.83 1.60 -61.92
N ILE A 18 -3.68 2.03 -61.41
CA ILE A 18 -3.52 2.55 -60.06
C ILE A 18 -4.22 3.90 -60.03
N PHE A 19 -5.36 3.99 -59.35
CA PHE A 19 -5.94 5.27 -58.95
C PHE A 19 -5.50 5.57 -57.52
N VAL A 20 -4.51 6.47 -57.40
CA VAL A 20 -4.25 7.20 -56.15
C VAL A 20 -5.33 8.27 -56.05
N THR A 21 -6.38 8.00 -55.29
CA THR A 21 -7.31 9.05 -54.85
C THR A 21 -6.70 9.74 -53.64
N ALA A 22 -6.07 10.88 -53.89
CA ALA A 22 -5.75 11.86 -52.86
C ALA A 22 -7.08 12.39 -52.27
N ALA A 23 -7.46 11.89 -51.10
CA ALA A 23 -8.53 12.47 -50.31
C ALA A 23 -8.03 13.80 -49.74
N VAL A 24 -8.45 14.90 -50.37
CA VAL A 24 -8.39 16.24 -49.79
C VAL A 24 -9.40 16.26 -48.63
N LEU A 25 -8.95 15.89 -47.44
CA LEU A 25 -9.70 16.13 -46.21
C LEU A 25 -9.48 17.59 -45.82
N SER A 26 -10.50 18.37 -46.17
CA SER A 26 -10.87 19.64 -45.56
C SER A 26 -10.52 19.66 -44.07
N GLY A 27 -9.57 20.53 -43.71
CA GLY A 27 -9.14 20.76 -42.34
C GLY A 27 -10.25 21.34 -41.48
N CYS A 28 -10.99 20.46 -40.83
CA CYS A 28 -11.45 20.73 -39.47
C CYS A 28 -10.34 20.21 -38.56
N SER A 29 -9.47 21.11 -38.09
CA SER A 29 -8.55 20.82 -36.99
C SER A 29 -9.39 20.52 -35.75
N PHE A 30 -9.75 19.26 -35.55
CA PHE A 30 -10.10 18.80 -34.22
C PHE A 30 -8.82 18.94 -33.39
N SER A 31 -8.67 20.07 -32.69
CA SER A 31 -7.86 20.09 -31.48
C SER A 31 -8.60 19.21 -30.48
N LEU A 32 -8.41 17.89 -30.60
CA LEU A 32 -8.52 17.03 -29.44
C LEU A 32 -7.46 17.54 -28.49
N THR A 33 -7.89 18.29 -27.47
CA THR A 33 -7.06 18.55 -26.31
C THR A 33 -6.68 17.19 -25.76
N ILE A 34 -5.47 16.74 -26.08
CA ILE A 34 -4.93 15.50 -25.54
C ILE A 34 -4.99 15.66 -24.01
N PRO A 35 -5.60 14.73 -23.26
CA PRO A 35 -5.57 14.79 -21.79
C PRO A 35 -4.12 14.97 -21.33
N GLY A 36 -3.84 16.09 -20.64
CA GLY A 36 -2.48 16.50 -20.27
C GLY A 36 -1.81 17.54 -21.18
N ALA A 37 -2.50 18.09 -22.19
CA ALA A 37 -2.01 19.21 -22.98
C ALA A 37 -1.71 20.42 -22.06
N GLY A 38 -0.42 20.77 -21.93
CA GLY A 38 0.06 21.83 -21.05
C GLY A 38 0.88 21.35 -19.83
N TYR A 39 0.88 20.05 -19.53
CA TYR A 39 1.67 19.49 -18.41
C TYR A 39 2.92 18.74 -18.90
N PRO A 40 4.00 18.69 -18.10
CA PRO A 40 5.16 17.85 -18.39
C PRO A 40 4.73 16.39 -18.60
N PRO A 41 5.39 15.62 -19.50
CA PRO A 41 5.12 14.19 -19.63
C PRO A 41 5.37 13.47 -18.32
N ALA A 42 4.70 12.33 -18.12
CA ALA A 42 4.95 11.50 -16.95
C ALA A 42 6.42 11.06 -16.92
N THR A 43 7.02 11.07 -15.72
CA THR A 43 8.37 10.55 -15.52
C THR A 43 8.27 9.18 -14.87
N THR A 44 8.97 8.20 -15.44
CA THR A 44 9.15 6.91 -14.77
C THR A 44 10.16 7.09 -13.64
N LEU A 45 9.76 6.80 -12.41
CA LEU A 45 10.66 6.83 -11.28
C LEU A 45 11.68 5.70 -11.44
N ALA A 46 12.95 6.06 -11.46
CA ALA A 46 14.01 5.08 -11.33
C ALA A 46 13.93 4.47 -9.92
N ALA A 47 14.45 3.24 -9.76
CA ALA A 47 14.82 2.79 -8.44
C ALA A 47 15.76 3.85 -7.85
N PRO A 48 15.47 4.45 -6.70
CA PRO A 48 16.44 5.36 -6.11
C PRO A 48 17.69 4.52 -5.80
N ASP A 49 18.85 4.99 -6.26
CA ASP A 49 20.12 4.39 -5.90
C ASP A 49 20.54 4.94 -4.53
N TYR A 50 20.46 4.10 -3.50
CA TYR A 50 21.19 4.32 -2.27
C TYR A 50 21.89 3.03 -1.81
N THR A 51 22.40 2.22 -2.74
CA THR A 51 23.39 1.15 -2.47
C THR A 51 23.17 0.24 -1.23
N ALA A 52 21.93 -0.08 -0.79
CA ALA A 52 21.68 -1.12 0.24
C ALA A 52 20.24 -1.68 0.34
N GLY A 53 19.25 -1.23 -0.45
CA GLY A 53 17.88 -1.73 -0.30
C GLY A 53 16.97 -1.47 -1.49
N LEU A 54 15.98 -2.35 -1.69
CA LEU A 54 14.91 -2.18 -2.67
C LEU A 54 14.02 -1.03 -2.21
N ASN A 55 14.03 0.10 -2.91
CA ASN A 55 12.92 1.03 -2.84
C ASN A 55 12.11 0.90 -4.12
N SER A 56 10.86 0.55 -3.95
CA SER A 56 10.28 -0.49 -4.76
C SER A 56 9.16 0.01 -5.68
N ILE A 57 9.01 1.33 -5.70
CA ILE A 57 8.27 2.10 -6.69
C ILE A 57 9.07 2.37 -7.97
N ALA A 58 10.21 1.70 -8.19
CA ALA A 58 10.90 1.72 -9.47
C ALA A 58 9.94 1.30 -10.60
N GLY A 59 9.81 2.12 -11.63
CA GLY A 59 8.82 1.91 -12.69
C GLY A 59 7.49 2.62 -12.47
N ALA A 60 7.25 3.22 -11.29
CA ALA A 60 6.07 4.04 -11.05
C ALA A 60 6.04 5.24 -11.99
N LEU A 61 4.85 5.62 -12.44
CA LEU A 61 4.65 6.82 -13.26
C LEU A 61 4.33 8.00 -12.37
N SER A 62 5.17 9.03 -12.40
CA SER A 62 4.99 10.28 -11.66
C SER A 62 4.49 11.37 -12.60
N TYR A 63 3.47 12.09 -12.15
CA TYR A 63 2.79 13.16 -12.88
C TYR A 63 2.84 14.45 -12.05
N GLU A 64 3.38 15.53 -12.63
CA GLU A 64 3.50 16.82 -11.93
C GLU A 64 2.37 17.78 -12.32
N GLY A 65 1.69 18.35 -11.32
CA GLY A 65 0.63 19.34 -11.46
C GLY A 65 -0.66 18.78 -12.06
N ARG A 66 -0.77 17.46 -12.20
CA ARG A 66 -1.91 16.81 -12.86
C ARG A 66 -2.88 16.26 -11.82
N GLN A 67 -4.15 16.62 -11.96
CA GLN A 67 -5.21 16.00 -11.16
C GLN A 67 -5.34 14.50 -11.51
N PRO A 68 -5.47 13.61 -10.51
CA PRO A 68 -5.65 12.20 -10.75
C PRO A 68 -6.96 11.93 -11.53
N PRO A 69 -6.97 11.08 -12.57
CA PRO A 69 -8.16 10.76 -13.35
C PRO A 69 -9.09 9.75 -12.65
N TYR A 70 -9.06 9.69 -11.31
CA TYR A 70 -9.76 8.70 -10.50
C TYR A 70 -10.98 9.29 -9.80
N ARG A 71 -11.86 8.42 -9.32
CA ARG A 71 -13.00 8.77 -8.45
C ARG A 71 -12.73 8.23 -7.06
N LEU A 72 -13.26 8.91 -6.04
CA LEU A 72 -13.09 8.54 -4.63
C LEU A 72 -13.70 7.19 -4.28
N TYR A 73 -14.70 6.76 -5.04
CA TYR A 73 -15.40 5.48 -4.95
C TYR A 73 -16.20 5.24 -6.25
N PRO A 74 -16.72 4.03 -6.51
CA PRO A 74 -17.53 3.75 -7.69
C PRO A 74 -18.73 4.70 -7.83
N GLY A 75 -18.78 5.47 -8.91
CA GLY A 75 -19.83 6.48 -9.14
C GLY A 75 -19.69 7.78 -8.34
N GLY A 76 -18.66 7.90 -7.49
CA GLY A 76 -18.39 9.08 -6.67
C GLY A 76 -17.78 10.26 -7.42
N THR A 77 -17.45 11.31 -6.67
CA THR A 77 -16.76 12.50 -7.20
C THR A 77 -15.33 12.16 -7.61
N SER A 78 -14.78 12.94 -8.54
CA SER A 78 -13.35 12.85 -8.90
C SER A 78 -12.47 13.24 -7.73
N VAL A 79 -11.28 12.63 -7.66
CA VAL A 79 -10.21 13.10 -6.78
C VAL A 79 -9.90 14.56 -7.11
N LYS A 80 -9.74 15.40 -6.09
CA LYS A 80 -9.42 16.82 -6.24
C LYS A 80 -8.32 17.24 -5.28
N LEU A 81 -7.11 17.37 -5.82
CA LEU A 81 -5.93 17.81 -5.08
C LEU A 81 -5.86 19.34 -5.04
N VAL A 82 -5.54 19.88 -3.87
CA VAL A 82 -5.34 21.31 -3.63
C VAL A 82 -3.87 21.55 -3.35
N ASN A 83 -3.09 21.68 -4.42
CA ASN A 83 -1.64 21.84 -4.30
C ASN A 83 -1.30 23.27 -3.86
N ASN A 84 -0.38 23.39 -2.92
CA ASN A 84 0.18 24.63 -2.44
C ASN A 84 1.56 24.84 -3.12
N PRO A 85 1.71 25.85 -4.00
CA PRO A 85 2.98 26.08 -4.69
C PRO A 85 4.14 26.51 -3.78
N ALA A 86 3.86 26.82 -2.50
CA ALA A 86 4.86 27.11 -1.49
C ALA A 86 5.17 25.91 -0.57
N ALA A 87 4.48 24.78 -0.75
CA ALA A 87 4.77 23.56 0.00
C ALA A 87 6.13 22.97 -0.41
N VAL A 88 6.80 22.36 0.55
CA VAL A 88 8.17 21.86 0.39
C VAL A 88 8.32 20.44 0.91
N ASP A 89 9.32 19.75 0.39
CA ASP A 89 9.77 18.47 0.93
C ASP A 89 10.34 18.69 2.35
N VAL A 90 9.99 17.81 3.29
CA VAL A 90 10.39 17.91 4.71
C VAL A 90 11.29 16.77 5.15
N THR A 91 11.84 16.81 6.36
CA THR A 91 12.56 15.66 6.93
C THR A 91 11.58 14.56 7.33
N TRP A 92 12.05 13.32 7.41
CA TRP A 92 11.26 12.19 7.93
C TRP A 92 10.60 12.52 9.27
N ASN A 93 11.37 13.05 10.22
CA ASN A 93 10.83 13.39 11.55
C ASN A 93 9.71 14.44 11.48
N ARG A 94 9.83 15.42 10.58
CA ARG A 94 8.79 16.44 10.36
C ARG A 94 7.55 15.82 9.72
N LEU A 95 7.73 14.87 8.80
CA LEU A 95 6.64 14.13 8.18
C LEU A 95 5.89 13.28 9.21
N MET A 96 6.59 12.44 9.99
CA MET A 96 5.95 11.58 11.00
C MET A 96 5.16 12.42 12.02
N ALA A 97 5.75 13.50 12.52
CA ALA A 97 5.06 14.39 13.45
C ALA A 97 3.83 15.09 12.85
N PHE A 98 3.83 15.34 11.54
CA PHE A 98 2.64 15.84 10.84
C PHE A 98 1.56 14.76 10.78
N VAL A 99 1.91 13.57 10.30
CA VAL A 99 0.98 12.44 10.17
C VAL A 99 0.35 12.09 11.52
N GLU A 100 1.15 11.96 12.59
CA GLU A 100 0.64 11.71 13.95
C GLU A 100 -0.33 12.80 14.48
N SER A 101 -0.20 14.03 13.99
CA SER A 101 -1.05 15.15 14.39
C SER A 101 -2.30 15.32 13.52
N ASP A 102 -2.27 14.74 12.32
CA ASP A 102 -3.39 14.69 11.41
C ASP A 102 -4.48 13.78 11.98
N ALA A 103 -5.72 13.95 11.54
CA ALA A 103 -6.86 13.19 12.07
C ALA A 103 -7.61 12.44 10.95
N THR A 104 -7.07 12.40 9.73
CA THR A 104 -7.71 11.75 8.59
C THR A 104 -7.91 10.26 8.86
N ASP A 105 -6.93 9.63 9.51
CA ASP A 105 -6.92 8.23 9.94
C ASP A 105 -8.08 7.89 10.90
N ARG A 106 -8.62 8.88 11.63
CA ARG A 106 -9.74 8.73 12.56
C ARG A 106 -11.10 8.70 11.88
N ASN A 107 -11.15 9.02 10.59
CA ASN A 107 -12.40 8.92 9.83
C ASN A 107 -12.80 7.45 9.66
N ALA A 108 -14.10 7.18 9.69
CA ALA A 108 -14.60 5.83 9.43
C ALA A 108 -14.45 5.48 7.95
N TYR A 109 -13.95 4.27 7.66
CA TYR A 109 -14.06 3.72 6.33
C TYR A 109 -15.53 3.42 6.01
N ILE A 110 -16.07 4.06 4.98
CA ILE A 110 -17.45 3.89 4.55
C ILE A 110 -17.46 3.39 3.10
N PRO A 111 -17.84 2.13 2.86
CA PRO A 111 -17.94 1.58 1.50
C PRO A 111 -18.78 2.48 0.60
N ASP A 112 -18.31 2.65 -0.64
CA ASP A 112 -18.96 3.45 -1.68
C ASP A 112 -19.24 4.91 -1.29
N ARG A 113 -18.56 5.45 -0.26
CA ARG A 113 -18.70 6.86 0.15
C ARG A 113 -17.41 7.52 0.62
N TYR A 114 -16.64 6.84 1.46
CA TYR A 114 -15.38 7.33 2.03
C TYR A 114 -14.41 6.15 2.16
N MET A 115 -13.69 5.91 1.07
CA MET A 115 -12.76 4.78 0.90
C MET A 115 -11.34 5.32 0.78
N CYS A 116 -10.34 4.46 0.55
CA CYS A 116 -8.92 4.82 0.49
C CYS A 116 -8.61 6.05 -0.38
N GLY A 117 -9.32 6.25 -1.50
CA GLY A 117 -9.15 7.43 -2.34
C GLY A 117 -9.50 8.75 -1.65
N SER A 118 -10.44 8.72 -0.69
CA SER A 118 -10.85 9.88 0.14
C SER A 118 -9.83 10.18 1.23
N PHE A 119 -9.41 9.15 1.98
CA PHE A 119 -8.31 9.26 2.96
C PHE A 119 -7.05 9.88 2.34
N ALA A 120 -6.57 9.28 1.25
CA ALA A 120 -5.39 9.78 0.54
C ALA A 120 -5.56 11.20 -0.02
N MET A 121 -6.78 11.61 -0.40
CA MET A 121 -7.04 12.97 -0.88
C MET A 121 -7.01 13.98 0.28
N ASP A 122 -7.62 13.63 1.41
CA ASP A 122 -7.73 14.51 2.58
C ASP A 122 -6.36 14.69 3.23
N LEU A 123 -5.61 13.61 3.49
CA LEU A 123 -4.23 13.69 4.01
C LEU A 123 -3.30 14.49 3.08
N HIS A 124 -3.42 14.31 1.77
CA HIS A 124 -2.70 15.14 0.80
C HIS A 124 -3.01 16.64 0.98
N ASN A 125 -4.29 16.99 1.01
CA ASN A 125 -4.72 18.38 1.05
C ASN A 125 -4.36 19.04 2.39
N ASP A 126 -4.44 18.29 3.49
CA ASP A 126 -4.06 18.77 4.82
C ASP A 126 -2.53 18.97 4.92
N ALA A 127 -1.73 18.11 4.29
CA ALA A 127 -0.29 18.30 4.18
C ALA A 127 0.08 19.55 3.39
N GLU A 128 -0.52 19.73 2.21
CA GLU A 128 -0.30 20.91 1.36
C GLU A 128 -0.71 22.21 2.08
N ALA A 129 -1.81 22.17 2.84
CA ALA A 129 -2.24 23.28 3.70
C ALA A 129 -1.24 23.57 4.85
N ALA A 130 -0.58 22.52 5.37
CA ALA A 130 0.51 22.63 6.34
C ALA A 130 1.87 23.03 5.72
N GLY A 131 1.93 23.22 4.40
CA GLY A 131 3.15 23.58 3.67
C GLY A 131 4.10 22.41 3.42
N ILE A 132 3.60 21.17 3.49
CA ILE A 132 4.32 19.93 3.22
C ILE A 132 3.89 19.44 1.85
N ARG A 133 4.87 19.28 0.95
CA ARG A 133 4.58 18.82 -0.41
C ARG A 133 4.16 17.35 -0.39
N ALA A 134 3.00 17.06 -0.96
CA ALA A 134 2.39 15.73 -0.99
C ALA A 134 2.01 15.31 -2.41
N ALA A 135 1.73 14.03 -2.57
CA ALA A 135 1.16 13.48 -3.80
C ALA A 135 0.12 12.42 -3.50
N TRP A 136 -0.85 12.28 -4.39
CA TRP A 136 -1.83 11.20 -4.33
C TRP A 136 -1.35 10.00 -5.15
N VAL A 137 -1.48 8.80 -4.60
CA VAL A 137 -0.97 7.56 -5.20
C VAL A 137 -2.12 6.63 -5.57
N ALA A 138 -2.13 6.14 -6.82
CA ALA A 138 -2.92 4.98 -7.22
C ALA A 138 -2.04 3.73 -7.30
N ILE A 139 -2.54 2.63 -6.76
CA ILE A 139 -1.87 1.32 -6.70
C ILE A 139 -2.80 0.30 -7.35
N ASP A 140 -2.32 -0.34 -8.41
CA ASP A 140 -3.05 -1.42 -9.10
C ASP A 140 -2.44 -2.78 -8.67
N PHE A 141 -3.27 -3.81 -8.46
CA PHE A 141 -2.83 -5.17 -8.09
C PHE A 141 -3.02 -6.18 -9.23
N PHE A 142 -2.16 -7.20 -9.30
CA PHE A 142 -2.31 -8.26 -10.30
C PHE A 142 -3.60 -9.06 -10.06
N GLY A 143 -4.41 -9.18 -11.12
CA GLY A 143 -5.63 -10.01 -11.09
C GLY A 143 -6.79 -9.40 -10.29
N GLN A 144 -6.71 -8.11 -9.92
CA GLN A 144 -7.79 -7.41 -9.21
C GLN A 144 -8.29 -6.22 -10.03
N ASP A 145 -9.62 -6.04 -10.05
CA ASP A 145 -10.28 -4.90 -10.71
C ASP A 145 -10.34 -3.65 -9.81
N VAL A 146 -10.11 -3.83 -8.50
CA VAL A 146 -10.10 -2.78 -7.49
C VAL A 146 -8.67 -2.58 -7.03
N GLY A 147 -8.17 -1.35 -7.15
CA GLY A 147 -6.86 -0.95 -6.64
C GLY A 147 -6.93 -0.36 -5.24
N HIS A 148 -5.84 0.27 -4.82
CA HIS A 148 -5.72 1.01 -3.56
C HIS A 148 -5.22 2.44 -3.80
N ALA A 149 -5.40 3.30 -2.80
CA ALA A 149 -4.90 4.67 -2.83
C ALA A 149 -4.20 5.02 -1.52
N ALA A 150 -3.18 5.87 -1.61
CA ALA A 150 -2.33 6.29 -0.49
C ALA A 150 -1.73 7.68 -0.77
N THR A 151 -1.01 8.25 0.19
CA THR A 151 -0.37 9.57 0.04
C THR A 151 1.15 9.42 0.03
N ALA A 152 1.83 10.05 -0.92
CA ALA A 152 3.28 10.04 -1.04
C ALA A 152 3.90 11.38 -0.63
N PHE A 153 5.09 11.30 -0.03
CA PHE A 153 5.86 12.44 0.45
C PHE A 153 7.32 12.24 0.07
N MET A 154 7.94 13.22 -0.59
CA MET A 154 9.38 13.21 -0.75
C MET A 154 10.01 13.79 0.51
N THR A 155 10.81 12.99 1.20
CA THR A 155 11.59 13.47 2.34
C THR A 155 13.00 13.86 1.93
N THR A 156 13.52 14.90 2.57
CA THR A 156 14.86 15.45 2.32
C THR A 156 16.01 14.53 2.76
N ASP A 157 15.72 13.55 3.63
CA ASP A 157 16.72 12.71 4.30
C ASP A 157 16.49 11.20 4.16
N ARG A 158 15.29 10.75 3.73
CA ARG A 158 14.99 9.32 3.55
C ARG A 158 14.36 8.96 2.20
N GLY A 159 14.19 9.94 1.31
CA GLY A 159 13.59 9.74 0.00
C GLY A 159 12.07 9.64 0.05
N LEU A 160 11.47 8.96 -0.92
CA LEU A 160 10.02 8.84 -1.03
C LEU A 160 9.45 7.94 0.07
N VAL A 161 8.44 8.44 0.77
CA VAL A 161 7.66 7.75 1.80
C VAL A 161 6.22 7.70 1.33
N ILE A 162 5.53 6.59 1.58
CA ILE A 162 4.11 6.44 1.28
C ILE A 162 3.39 6.16 2.59
N ILE A 163 2.35 6.91 2.87
CA ILE A 163 1.50 6.78 4.06
C ILE A 163 0.15 6.20 3.62
N ASP A 164 -0.29 5.16 4.32
CA ASP A 164 -1.64 4.62 4.23
C ASP A 164 -2.36 4.87 5.56
N ASP A 165 -3.20 5.91 5.55
CA ASP A 165 -4.08 6.36 6.62
C ASP A 165 -5.48 5.74 6.52
N THR A 166 -5.70 4.81 5.60
CA THR A 166 -7.01 4.16 5.45
C THR A 166 -7.34 3.37 6.71
N SER A 167 -8.45 3.72 7.34
CA SER A 167 -8.97 3.01 8.52
C SER A 167 -9.73 1.73 8.16
N SER A 168 -10.08 0.92 9.16
CA SER A 168 -10.83 -0.33 8.95
C SER A 168 -12.34 -0.10 8.80
N TYR A 169 -13.03 -1.06 8.18
CA TYR A 169 -14.49 -1.07 7.96
C TYR A 169 -15.32 -1.01 9.26
N ASP A 170 -14.74 -1.33 10.41
CA ASP A 170 -15.49 -1.68 11.63
C ASP A 170 -15.29 -0.67 12.77
N VAL A 171 -15.75 0.58 12.58
CA VAL A 171 -15.93 1.55 13.69
C VAL A 171 -16.98 1.10 14.72
N ALA A 172 -17.65 -0.05 14.52
CA ALA A 172 -18.60 -0.64 15.45
C ALA A 172 -18.00 -1.73 16.37
N ARG A 173 -16.70 -2.06 16.23
CA ARG A 173 -15.96 -2.98 17.12
C ARG A 173 -14.90 -2.28 17.97
N GLN A 174 -15.26 -1.15 18.59
CA GLN A 174 -14.55 -0.63 19.79
C GLN A 174 -14.81 -1.52 21.03
N ASP A 175 -14.63 -2.84 20.91
CA ASP A 175 -14.73 -3.80 22.01
C ASP A 175 -13.48 -4.69 22.11
N ILE A 176 -12.36 -4.26 21.53
CA ILE A 176 -11.02 -4.73 21.89
C ILE A 176 -10.46 -3.66 22.83
N GLY A 177 -10.43 -4.00 24.11
CA GLY A 177 -10.43 -3.07 25.23
C GLY A 177 -9.34 -1.99 25.20
N ASP A 178 -9.75 -0.78 25.54
CA ASP A 178 -9.10 0.20 26.43
C ASP A 178 -7.57 0.39 26.34
N SER A 179 -6.98 0.04 25.22
CA SER A 179 -5.66 0.48 24.77
C SER A 179 -5.90 1.25 23.49
N LEU A 180 -6.13 2.56 23.64
CA LEU A 180 -6.02 3.53 22.57
C LEU A 180 -4.57 3.52 22.06
N ALA A 181 -4.24 2.56 21.20
CA ALA A 181 -3.12 2.65 20.26
C ALA A 181 -3.71 3.21 18.94
N ASN A 182 -4.12 4.48 18.94
CA ASN A 182 -3.35 5.69 18.59
C ASN A 182 -3.18 5.98 17.10
N GLY A 183 -3.91 5.29 16.21
CA GLY A 183 -4.18 5.76 14.85
C GLY A 183 -4.14 4.65 13.81
N PHE A 184 -4.70 4.91 12.63
CA PHE A 184 -4.61 4.02 11.47
C PHE A 184 -3.46 4.39 10.54
N ASP A 185 -2.59 5.32 10.93
CA ASP A 185 -1.44 5.71 10.12
C ASP A 185 -0.39 4.61 10.03
N LYS A 186 -0.01 4.31 8.79
CA LYS A 186 0.96 3.27 8.46
C LYS A 186 1.89 3.76 7.38
N VAL A 187 3.13 3.30 7.41
CA VAL A 187 4.04 3.44 6.25
C VAL A 187 3.77 2.28 5.30
N ALA A 188 3.47 2.59 4.04
CA ALA A 188 3.26 1.61 2.99
C ALA A 188 4.56 1.28 2.25
N TYR A 189 4.82 -0.01 2.06
CA TYR A 189 5.99 -0.56 1.40
C TYR A 189 5.54 -1.22 0.11
N ILE A 190 5.86 -0.58 -1.02
CA ILE A 190 5.23 -0.88 -2.31
C ILE A 190 6.29 -1.26 -3.32
N ALA A 191 6.39 -2.55 -3.67
CA ALA A 191 7.28 -3.04 -4.72
C ALA A 191 6.50 -3.55 -5.93
N ILE A 192 6.72 -2.99 -7.12
CA ILE A 192 6.12 -3.57 -8.34
C ILE A 192 6.60 -5.03 -8.48
N GLY A 193 5.65 -5.96 -8.49
CA GLY A 193 5.90 -7.40 -8.53
C GLY A 193 6.09 -8.08 -7.17
N GLN A 194 5.95 -7.37 -6.04
CA GLN A 194 5.87 -7.99 -4.71
C GLN A 194 4.57 -7.61 -4.01
N ASP A 195 4.33 -8.26 -2.88
CA ASP A 195 3.20 -7.97 -1.99
C ASP A 195 3.23 -6.54 -1.46
N TYR A 196 2.07 -5.92 -1.42
CA TYR A 196 1.83 -4.68 -0.71
C TYR A 196 2.01 -4.88 0.79
N GLY A 197 2.93 -4.12 1.38
CA GLY A 197 3.23 -4.16 2.80
C GLY A 197 2.85 -2.88 3.50
N VAL A 198 2.58 -3.00 4.80
CA VAL A 198 2.46 -1.86 5.71
C VAL A 198 3.20 -2.17 7.00
N VAL A 199 3.75 -1.14 7.62
CA VAL A 199 4.32 -1.19 8.97
C VAL A 199 3.70 -0.03 9.77
N PRO A 200 3.31 -0.24 11.04
CA PRO A 200 2.73 0.81 11.85
C PRO A 200 3.68 2.00 11.96
N LEU A 201 3.13 3.23 11.96
CA LEU A 201 3.94 4.46 11.97
C LEU A 201 4.95 4.49 13.12
N GLU A 202 4.53 4.02 14.30
CA GLU A 202 5.32 3.97 15.55
C GLU A 202 6.60 3.13 15.49
N VAL A 203 6.62 2.08 14.66
CA VAL A 203 7.79 1.19 14.50
C VAL A 203 8.44 1.30 13.12
N ALA A 204 7.87 2.07 12.18
CA ALA A 204 8.47 2.29 10.89
C ALA A 204 9.73 3.17 11.00
N SER A 205 10.90 2.61 10.68
CA SER A 205 12.18 3.33 10.79
C SER A 205 12.89 3.54 9.46
N SER A 206 12.33 3.05 8.35
CA SER A 206 12.88 3.18 7.00
C SER A 206 11.76 3.05 5.97
N PRO A 207 11.75 3.81 4.85
CA PRO A 207 10.79 3.63 3.76
C PRO A 207 11.18 2.50 2.78
N LEU A 208 12.29 1.80 3.00
CA LEU A 208 12.81 0.82 2.05
C LEU A 208 12.08 -0.52 2.19
N TYR A 209 11.78 -1.19 1.09
CA TYR A 209 11.06 -2.47 1.09
C TYR A 209 11.84 -3.60 1.78
N ASN A 210 13.17 -3.57 1.75
CA ASN A 210 13.97 -4.55 2.50
C ASN A 210 13.76 -4.44 4.02
N TYR A 211 13.45 -3.25 4.52
CA TYR A 211 13.05 -3.07 5.92
C TYR A 211 11.77 -3.84 6.21
N TYR A 212 10.76 -3.72 5.33
CA TYR A 212 9.53 -4.49 5.44
C TYR A 212 9.77 -6.01 5.38
N LEU A 213 10.68 -6.48 4.52
CA LEU A 213 11.05 -7.91 4.51
C LEU A 213 11.66 -8.36 5.84
N SER A 214 12.56 -7.57 6.43
CA SER A 214 13.12 -7.86 7.76
C SER A 214 12.07 -7.81 8.85
N TYR A 215 11.11 -6.87 8.77
CA TYR A 215 9.95 -6.81 9.66
C TYR A 215 9.11 -8.09 9.57
N LEU A 216 8.82 -8.58 8.36
CA LEU A 216 8.09 -9.85 8.15
C LEU A 216 8.84 -11.05 8.73
N ASP A 217 10.17 -11.09 8.64
CA ASP A 217 10.96 -12.17 9.22
C ASP A 217 10.89 -12.14 10.76
N ASN A 218 10.96 -10.96 11.37
CA ASN A 218 10.74 -10.80 12.81
C ASN A 218 9.32 -11.20 13.23
N PHE A 219 8.32 -10.85 12.42
CA PHE A 219 6.93 -11.24 12.67
C PHE A 219 6.77 -12.77 12.64
N ARG A 220 7.33 -13.44 11.62
CA ARG A 220 7.32 -14.93 11.55
C ARG A 220 8.03 -15.56 12.74
N LEU A 221 9.15 -14.98 13.18
CA LEU A 221 9.86 -15.43 14.36
C LEU A 221 9.02 -15.27 15.63
N PHE A 222 8.28 -14.16 15.75
CA PHE A 222 7.37 -13.91 16.86
C PHE A 222 6.27 -14.96 16.92
N GLU A 223 5.57 -15.18 15.81
CA GLU A 223 4.52 -16.20 15.70
C GLU A 223 5.05 -17.58 16.07
N GLN A 224 6.21 -17.97 15.52
CA GLN A 224 6.84 -19.25 15.84
C GLN A 224 7.18 -19.39 17.33
N LYS A 225 7.73 -18.34 17.95
CA LYS A 225 8.07 -18.35 19.38
C LYS A 225 6.81 -18.35 20.25
N ARG A 226 5.76 -17.62 19.85
CA ARG A 226 4.49 -17.55 20.56
C ARG A 226 3.83 -18.93 20.57
N ASP A 227 3.74 -19.57 19.41
CA ASP A 227 3.15 -20.91 19.29
C ASP A 227 3.93 -21.95 20.13
N ALA A 228 5.26 -21.85 20.16
CA ALA A 228 6.10 -22.71 21.00
C ALA A 228 5.89 -22.46 22.50
N TYR A 229 5.83 -21.19 22.91
CA TYR A 229 5.56 -20.79 24.30
C TYR A 229 4.17 -21.25 24.74
N GLU A 230 3.13 -21.05 23.92
CA GLU A 230 1.76 -21.47 24.24
C GLU A 230 1.66 -22.99 24.39
N ALA A 231 2.35 -23.75 23.53
CA ALA A 231 2.42 -25.20 23.65
C ALA A 231 3.17 -25.65 24.92
N ASP A 232 4.30 -25.01 25.27
CA ASP A 232 5.08 -25.36 26.47
C ASP A 232 4.37 -24.94 27.76
N ALA A 233 3.69 -23.80 27.76
CA ALA A 233 2.84 -23.35 28.87
C ALA A 233 1.64 -24.28 29.08
N ALA A 234 0.98 -24.71 28.00
CA ALA A 234 -0.10 -25.69 28.09
C ALA A 234 0.39 -27.04 28.64
N ALA A 235 1.58 -27.50 28.21
CA ALA A 235 2.21 -28.71 28.73
C ALA A 235 2.61 -28.57 30.21
N TYR A 236 3.12 -27.41 30.62
CA TYR A 236 3.41 -27.08 32.01
C TYR A 236 2.14 -27.17 32.88
N GLU A 237 1.05 -26.52 32.46
CA GLU A 237 -0.23 -26.53 33.19
C GLU A 237 -0.83 -27.94 33.28
N GLN A 238 -0.79 -28.69 32.17
CA GLN A 238 -1.24 -30.08 32.15
C GLN A 238 -0.40 -30.96 33.09
N ALA A 239 0.92 -30.80 33.07
CA ALA A 239 1.83 -31.55 33.94
C ALA A 239 1.64 -31.17 35.40
N LEU A 240 1.45 -29.89 35.71
CA LEU A 240 1.19 -29.42 37.07
C LEU A 240 -0.15 -29.93 37.59
N GLY A 241 -1.15 -30.07 36.72
CA GLY A 241 -2.44 -30.68 37.05
C GLY A 241 -3.17 -29.97 38.20
N GLY A 242 -3.00 -28.64 38.31
CA GLY A 242 -3.57 -27.82 39.38
C GLY A 242 -2.94 -28.04 40.77
N ARG A 243 -1.81 -28.76 40.87
CA ARG A 243 -1.14 -29.02 42.15
C ARG A 243 -0.43 -27.76 42.64
N THR A 244 -0.73 -27.37 43.89
CA THR A 244 -0.16 -26.17 44.52
C THR A 244 0.86 -26.47 45.62
N ARG A 245 1.08 -27.75 45.95
CA ARG A 245 2.07 -28.21 46.93
C ARG A 245 2.94 -29.30 46.32
N LEU A 246 4.16 -28.94 45.96
CA LEU A 246 5.16 -29.83 45.41
C LEU A 246 6.23 -30.14 46.46
N LYS A 247 6.86 -31.31 46.36
CA LYS A 247 8.01 -31.72 47.18
C LYS A 247 9.21 -31.97 46.27
N GLU A 248 10.40 -32.05 46.83
CA GLU A 248 11.57 -32.43 46.04
C GLU A 248 11.47 -33.88 45.52
N PRO A 249 11.97 -34.16 44.30
CA PRO A 249 12.63 -33.24 43.35
C PRO A 249 11.67 -32.48 42.42
N GLU A 250 10.37 -32.72 42.54
CA GLU A 250 9.33 -32.18 41.65
C GLU A 250 9.21 -30.66 41.74
N TYR A 251 9.37 -30.09 42.94
CA TYR A 251 9.43 -28.63 43.10
C TYR A 251 10.53 -28.01 42.23
N THR A 252 11.77 -28.51 42.33
CA THR A 252 12.90 -28.02 41.53
C THR A 252 12.62 -28.17 40.03
N TYR A 253 12.02 -29.28 39.60
CA TYR A 253 11.65 -29.50 38.20
C TYR A 253 10.68 -28.43 37.67
N PHE A 254 9.56 -28.21 38.37
CA PHE A 254 8.57 -27.22 37.94
C PHE A 254 9.05 -25.79 38.10
N ASN A 255 9.87 -25.48 39.11
CA ASN A 255 10.46 -24.15 39.26
C ASN A 255 11.37 -23.82 38.08
N ASN A 256 12.26 -24.73 37.68
CA ASN A 256 13.13 -24.52 36.51
C ASN A 256 12.33 -24.37 35.22
N TRP A 257 11.23 -25.12 35.06
CA TRP A 257 10.33 -24.96 33.91
C TRP A 257 9.65 -23.59 33.94
N HIS A 258 9.14 -23.16 35.10
CA HIS A 258 8.54 -21.83 35.26
C HIS A 258 9.53 -20.72 34.92
N ASP A 259 10.77 -20.80 35.41
CA ASP A 259 11.83 -19.81 35.11
C ASP A 259 12.12 -19.74 33.60
N ARG A 260 12.10 -20.89 32.90
CA ARG A 260 12.23 -20.93 31.43
C ARG A 260 11.05 -20.24 30.73
N LEU A 261 9.81 -20.55 31.13
CA LEU A 261 8.61 -19.91 30.56
C LEU A 261 8.63 -18.39 30.77
N GLN A 262 9.08 -17.92 31.94
CA GLN A 262 9.25 -16.48 32.19
C GLN A 262 10.30 -15.85 31.27
N ALA A 263 11.42 -16.53 31.02
CA ALA A 263 12.43 -16.04 30.09
C ALA A 263 11.89 -15.98 28.64
N GLU A 264 11.18 -17.01 28.20
CA GLU A 264 10.54 -17.04 26.87
C GLU A 264 9.47 -15.95 26.72
N GLN A 265 8.66 -15.73 27.75
CA GLN A 265 7.68 -14.64 27.78
C GLN A 265 8.36 -13.26 27.66
N GLN A 266 9.48 -13.04 28.35
CA GLN A 266 10.22 -11.78 28.24
C GLN A 266 10.79 -11.56 26.83
N GLU A 267 11.30 -12.61 26.19
CA GLU A 267 11.75 -12.53 24.79
C GLU A 267 10.59 -12.19 23.84
N LEU A 268 9.42 -12.80 24.06
CA LEU A 268 8.21 -12.50 23.28
C LEU A 268 7.76 -11.06 23.46
N ASN A 269 7.77 -10.52 24.68
CA ASN A 269 7.41 -9.13 24.92
C ASN A 269 8.34 -8.17 24.16
N VAL A 270 9.66 -8.39 24.23
CA VAL A 270 10.64 -7.54 23.51
C VAL A 270 10.44 -7.60 21.99
N LEU A 271 10.15 -8.78 21.46
CA LEU A 271 9.90 -8.95 20.03
C LEU A 271 8.55 -8.34 19.62
N GLY A 272 7.51 -8.49 20.44
CA GLY A 272 6.19 -7.87 20.25
C GLY A 272 6.28 -6.35 20.24
N ASP A 273 6.96 -5.74 21.21
CA ASP A 273 7.18 -4.29 21.27
C ASP A 273 7.87 -3.75 20.00
N SER A 274 8.74 -4.54 19.37
CA SER A 274 9.43 -4.15 18.13
C SER A 274 8.55 -4.23 16.88
N LEU A 275 7.41 -4.92 16.96
CA LEU A 275 6.46 -5.11 15.85
C LEU A 275 5.30 -4.11 15.91
N GLY A 276 5.03 -3.51 17.07
CA GLY A 276 3.93 -2.57 17.28
C GLY A 276 2.57 -3.26 17.40
N ASP A 277 1.53 -2.47 17.61
CA ASP A 277 0.21 -2.97 18.04
C ASP A 277 -0.72 -3.42 16.89
N TYR A 278 -0.26 -3.38 15.64
CA TYR A 278 -1.14 -3.53 14.47
C TYR A 278 -0.69 -4.62 13.49
N TYR A 279 -1.63 -5.51 13.16
CA TYR A 279 -1.47 -6.59 12.17
C TYR A 279 -2.28 -6.30 10.91
N TRP A 280 -1.64 -6.47 9.73
CA TRP A 280 -2.25 -6.26 8.42
C TRP A 280 -1.90 -7.39 7.46
N GLU A 281 -2.87 -7.80 6.62
CA GLU A 281 -2.66 -8.75 5.54
C GLU A 281 -2.45 -8.02 4.21
N SER A 282 -1.46 -8.46 3.41
CA SER A 282 -1.19 -7.88 2.09
C SER A 282 -2.45 -7.77 1.24
N LEU A 283 -2.66 -6.61 0.62
CA LEU A 283 -3.75 -6.38 -0.35
C LEU A 283 -3.51 -7.12 -1.68
N GLY A 284 -2.31 -7.65 -1.89
CA GLY A 284 -1.92 -8.42 -3.07
C GLY A 284 -0.62 -7.93 -3.68
N VAL A 285 -0.27 -8.55 -4.81
CA VAL A 285 0.96 -8.23 -5.55
C VAL A 285 0.76 -6.98 -6.39
N VAL A 286 1.60 -5.97 -6.18
CA VAL A 286 1.53 -4.69 -6.87
C VAL A 286 1.87 -4.85 -8.35
N ALA A 287 0.96 -4.42 -9.23
CA ALA A 287 1.12 -4.45 -10.69
C ALA A 287 1.59 -3.11 -11.27
N ALA A 288 1.07 -1.99 -10.75
CA ALA A 288 1.45 -0.66 -11.21
C ALA A 288 1.24 0.39 -10.12
N VAL A 289 2.01 1.47 -10.21
CA VAL A 289 1.92 2.62 -9.29
C VAL A 289 1.93 3.91 -10.11
N LYS A 290 1.02 4.83 -9.79
CA LYS A 290 0.93 6.17 -10.39
C LYS A 290 0.86 7.22 -9.29
N ILE A 291 1.72 8.23 -9.36
CA ILE A 291 1.89 9.28 -8.35
C ILE A 291 1.56 10.63 -8.97
N TYR A 292 0.71 11.41 -8.31
CA TYR A 292 0.22 12.70 -8.78
C TYR A 292 0.59 13.79 -7.78
N TRP A 293 1.57 14.61 -8.13
CA TRP A 293 2.02 15.79 -7.39
C TRP A 293 1.28 17.05 -7.81
#